data_AF-A0A8J2Z259-F1
#
_entry.id   AF-A0A8J2Z259-F1
#
_cell.length_a   1.000
_cell.length_b   1.000
_cell.length_c   1.000
_cell.angle_alpha   90.00
_cell.angle_beta   90.00
_cell.angle_gamma   90.00
#
_symmetry.space_group_name_H-M   'P 1'
#
loop_
_entity.id
_entity.type
_entity.pdbx_description
1 polymer ?
#
loop_
_entity_poly.entity_id
_entity_poly.type
_entity_poly.pdbx_seq_one_letter_code
_entity_poly.pdbx_strand_id
1 'polypeptide(L)'
;MERFSEAYRKCRKICTDGKFSDEWEKFLEKSVAVGSLLGSHGPNPKRAGGLDKLREKILSTPEGKRGELLIKAATNGKASGSIPERAATLKMLWHLYLTSERGGQNLWVYSPPVAYKQWVYDEIAGERSTYEPKLEKTSEVYTEHERRIMSTALAQALRSANNAVSKLGSANTATLDIVRRWFADENTTDAQVKTAVRKLLSGFKKIAAVCNSNHLVFSDEPIDRSGGGWKDYAFVDPTETLNVVYPQGAFLKAAGSTGRVWICVETIVHELSHRVVHTDDFAYDNSGLGPSKDAVTFSHAIRNADSWGYFCVDLAGMLAKTDRNRVLTRGQLLKAA
;
A
#
# COMPACT_ATOMS: atom_id res chain seq x y z
N MET A 1 1.31 18.06 5.11
CA MET A 1 1.08 16.68 5.60
C MET A 1 2.17 15.79 5.04
N GLU A 2 2.42 14.64 5.67
CA GLU A 2 3.51 13.75 5.23
C GLU A 2 3.06 12.34 4.87
N ARG A 3 1.82 11.94 5.20
CA ARG A 3 1.39 10.54 5.07
C ARG A 3 -0.13 10.37 4.96
N PHE A 4 -0.57 9.19 4.52
CA PHE A 4 -1.98 8.86 4.32
C PHE A 4 -2.78 8.93 5.63
N SER A 5 -2.27 8.38 6.75
CA SER A 5 -3.06 8.41 7.99
C SER A 5 -3.30 9.81 8.54
N GLU A 6 -2.44 10.79 8.26
CA GLU A 6 -2.68 12.19 8.61
C GLU A 6 -3.82 12.79 7.78
N ALA A 7 -3.77 12.62 6.46
CA ALA A 7 -4.83 13.05 5.56
C ALA A 7 -6.16 12.39 5.93
N TYR A 8 -6.14 11.09 6.21
CA TYR A 8 -7.31 10.32 6.62
C TYR A 8 -7.89 10.81 7.95
N ARG A 9 -7.04 11.09 8.94
CA ARG A 9 -7.46 11.63 10.25
C ARG A 9 -8.07 13.03 10.09
N LYS A 10 -7.50 13.88 9.23
CA LYS A 10 -8.06 15.20 8.93
C LYS A 10 -9.42 15.09 8.22
N CYS A 11 -9.54 14.20 7.24
CA CYS A 11 -10.80 13.87 6.58
C CYS A 11 -11.88 13.45 7.58
N ARG A 12 -11.55 12.51 8.48
CA ARG A 12 -12.45 12.08 9.54
C ARG A 12 -12.87 13.22 10.46
N LYS A 13 -11.93 14.07 10.88
CA LYS A 13 -12.21 15.25 11.71
C LYS A 13 -13.17 16.21 11.01
N ILE A 14 -12.94 16.53 9.75
CA ILE A 14 -13.78 17.47 8.98
C ILE A 14 -15.16 16.89 8.71
N CYS A 15 -15.28 15.61 8.41
CA CYS A 15 -16.59 14.95 8.29
C CYS A 15 -17.38 14.93 9.62
N THR A 16 -16.70 15.04 10.77
CA THR A 16 -17.35 15.04 12.08
C THR A 16 -17.71 16.46 12.52
N ASP A 17 -16.77 17.41 12.40
CA ASP A 17 -16.87 18.74 13.01
C ASP A 17 -17.17 19.85 11.98
N GLY A 18 -16.85 19.59 10.70
CA GLY A 18 -16.70 20.61 9.68
C GLY A 18 -18.03 21.16 9.14
N LYS A 19 -19.09 20.34 9.08
CA LYS A 19 -20.41 20.65 8.49
C LYS A 19 -20.35 21.19 7.04
N PHE A 20 -21.05 20.51 6.14
CA PHE A 20 -21.18 20.90 4.74
C PHE A 20 -22.45 21.74 4.53
N SER A 21 -22.68 22.26 3.32
CA SER A 21 -23.97 22.87 2.97
C SER A 21 -25.11 21.90 3.25
N ASP A 22 -26.30 22.39 3.61
CA ASP A 22 -27.38 21.54 4.16
C ASP A 22 -27.74 20.34 3.27
N GLU A 23 -27.79 20.52 1.94
CA GLU A 23 -28.03 19.43 0.98
C GLU A 23 -26.91 18.39 1.03
N TRP A 24 -25.66 18.83 1.03
CA TRP A 24 -24.48 17.97 1.04
C TRP A 24 -24.28 17.28 2.38
N GLU A 25 -24.53 17.97 3.50
CA GLU A 25 -24.49 17.38 4.83
C GLU A 25 -25.46 16.20 4.90
N LYS A 26 -26.72 16.42 4.51
CA LYS A 26 -27.74 15.37 4.47
C LYS A 26 -27.33 14.22 3.55
N PHE A 27 -26.77 14.52 2.38
CA PHE A 27 -26.27 13.50 1.46
C PHE A 27 -25.11 12.68 2.05
N LEU A 28 -24.12 13.34 2.65
CA LEU A 28 -22.96 12.68 3.26
C LEU A 28 -23.36 11.82 4.46
N GLU A 29 -24.28 12.30 5.28
CA GLU A 29 -24.78 11.55 6.45
C GLU A 29 -25.67 10.37 6.06
N LYS A 30 -26.62 10.58 5.13
CA LYS A 30 -27.67 9.58 4.84
C LYS A 30 -27.34 8.66 3.67
N SER A 31 -26.76 9.19 2.60
CA SER A 31 -26.48 8.43 1.38
C SER A 31 -25.09 7.83 1.38
N VAL A 32 -24.08 8.60 1.81
CA VAL A 32 -22.68 8.15 1.90
C VAL A 32 -22.38 7.47 3.23
N ALA A 33 -23.07 7.87 4.31
CA ALA A 33 -22.84 7.41 5.68
C ALA A 33 -21.39 7.66 6.16
N VAL A 34 -20.83 8.86 5.89
CA VAL A 34 -19.42 9.19 6.13
C VAL A 34 -18.95 8.92 7.56
N GLY A 35 -19.79 9.14 8.58
CA GLY A 35 -19.44 8.88 9.97
C GLY A 35 -19.21 7.39 10.29
N SER A 36 -19.88 6.49 9.58
CA SER A 36 -19.66 5.03 9.69
C SER A 36 -18.63 4.50 8.70
N LEU A 37 -18.39 5.23 7.61
CA LEU A 37 -17.36 4.92 6.62
C LEU A 37 -15.96 5.19 7.19
N LEU A 38 -15.76 6.32 7.89
CA LEU A 38 -14.45 6.76 8.35
C LEU A 38 -14.13 6.26 9.76
N GLY A 39 -13.84 4.95 9.88
CA GLY A 39 -13.47 4.30 11.13
C GLY A 39 -12.10 4.74 11.68
N SER A 40 -11.87 4.52 12.98
CA SER A 40 -10.58 4.87 13.62
C SER A 40 -9.40 4.03 13.13
N HIS A 41 -9.67 2.82 12.64
CA HIS A 41 -8.67 1.87 12.11
C HIS A 41 -8.64 1.86 10.57
N GLY A 42 -9.18 2.91 9.94
CA GLY A 42 -9.31 3.00 8.49
C GLY A 42 -10.76 2.79 8.01
N PRO A 43 -10.95 2.89 6.69
CA PRO A 43 -12.28 2.93 6.09
C PRO A 43 -13.04 1.59 6.22
N ASN A 44 -14.36 1.69 6.40
CA ASN A 44 -15.24 0.55 6.66
C ASN A 44 -15.77 -0.04 5.33
N PRO A 45 -15.42 -1.29 4.98
CA PRO A 45 -15.78 -1.90 3.69
C PRO A 45 -17.30 -1.99 3.51
N LYS A 46 -18.05 -2.23 4.58
CA LYS A 46 -19.52 -2.32 4.56
C LYS A 46 -20.22 -1.01 4.18
N ARG A 47 -19.49 0.10 4.14
CA ARG A 47 -19.99 1.43 3.78
C ARG A 47 -19.38 1.96 2.48
N ALA A 48 -18.53 1.18 1.80
CA ALA A 48 -17.82 1.62 0.60
C ALA A 48 -18.74 2.09 -0.53
N GLY A 49 -19.92 1.46 -0.70
CA GLY A 49 -20.90 1.90 -1.71
C GLY A 49 -21.42 3.33 -1.51
N GLY A 50 -21.20 3.93 -0.34
CA GLY A 50 -21.43 5.35 -0.12
C GLY A 50 -20.51 6.22 -0.98
N LEU A 51 -19.26 5.81 -1.18
CA LEU A 51 -18.32 6.51 -2.04
C LEU A 51 -18.79 6.46 -3.50
N ASP A 52 -19.36 5.35 -3.98
CA ASP A 52 -19.95 5.18 -5.34
C ASP A 52 -20.97 6.27 -5.62
N LYS A 53 -21.89 6.47 -4.69
CA LYS A 53 -22.89 7.54 -4.77
C LYS A 53 -22.25 8.93 -4.77
N LEU A 54 -21.21 9.14 -3.96
CA LEU A 54 -20.47 10.41 -3.93
C LEU A 54 -19.84 10.70 -5.29
N ARG A 55 -19.15 9.71 -5.88
CA ARG A 55 -18.56 9.84 -7.21
C ARG A 55 -19.61 10.08 -8.28
N GLU A 56 -20.72 9.35 -8.25
CA GLU A 56 -21.83 9.54 -9.18
C GLU A 56 -22.37 10.98 -9.12
N LYS A 57 -22.65 11.49 -7.91
CA LYS A 57 -23.15 12.87 -7.71
C LYS A 57 -22.16 13.93 -8.20
N ILE A 58 -20.85 13.69 -8.08
CA ILE A 58 -19.82 14.62 -8.57
C ILE A 58 -19.68 14.50 -10.09
N LEU A 59 -19.62 13.28 -10.63
CA LEU A 59 -19.39 13.02 -12.05
C LEU A 59 -20.59 13.36 -12.93
N SER A 60 -21.81 13.40 -12.36
CA SER A 60 -22.99 13.94 -13.05
C SER A 60 -22.90 15.45 -13.31
N THR A 61 -21.95 16.14 -12.67
CA THR A 61 -21.65 17.54 -12.98
C THR A 61 -20.65 17.61 -14.15
N PRO A 62 -20.93 18.44 -15.17
CA PRO A 62 -20.04 18.61 -16.32
C PRO A 62 -18.61 18.96 -15.91
N GLU A 63 -17.64 18.50 -16.70
CA GLU A 63 -16.24 18.92 -16.56
C GLU A 63 -16.11 20.45 -16.62
N GLY A 64 -15.23 21.02 -15.79
CA GLY A 64 -15.07 22.47 -15.66
C GLY A 64 -16.08 23.15 -14.72
N LYS A 65 -17.01 22.38 -14.13
CA LYS A 65 -17.96 22.87 -13.11
C LYS A 65 -17.87 22.10 -11.78
N ARG A 66 -16.99 21.10 -11.67
CA ARG A 66 -16.90 20.22 -10.50
C ARG A 66 -16.22 20.91 -9.31
N GLY A 67 -15.26 21.79 -9.57
CA GLY A 67 -14.62 22.64 -8.57
C GLY A 67 -15.61 23.59 -7.94
N GLU A 68 -16.43 24.27 -8.75
CA GLU A 68 -17.51 25.13 -8.25
C GLU A 68 -18.53 24.33 -7.42
N LEU A 69 -18.91 23.13 -7.88
CA LEU A 69 -19.78 22.23 -7.12
C LEU A 69 -19.19 21.89 -5.74
N LEU A 70 -17.92 21.48 -5.68
CA LEU A 70 -17.25 21.10 -4.44
C LEU A 70 -17.10 22.30 -3.49
N ILE A 71 -16.89 23.51 -4.01
CA ILE A 71 -16.87 24.73 -3.21
C ILE A 71 -18.26 25.05 -2.65
N LYS A 72 -19.31 24.96 -3.48
CA LYS A 72 -20.70 25.13 -3.02
C LYS A 72 -21.05 24.12 -1.94
N ALA A 73 -20.66 22.85 -2.13
CA ALA A 73 -20.83 21.78 -1.16
C ALA A 73 -20.16 22.10 0.18
N ALA A 74 -18.96 22.67 0.12
CA ALA A 74 -18.13 23.07 1.26
C ALA A 74 -18.51 24.43 1.88
N THR A 75 -19.43 25.20 1.28
CA THR A 75 -19.79 26.53 1.77
C THR A 75 -20.93 26.43 2.77
N ASN A 76 -20.61 26.65 4.05
CA ASN A 76 -21.58 26.78 5.12
C ASN A 76 -21.09 27.87 6.09
N GLY A 77 -21.87 28.93 6.28
CA GLY A 77 -21.49 30.07 7.13
C GLY A 77 -21.51 29.78 8.63
N LYS A 78 -22.09 28.63 9.05
CA LYS A 78 -22.18 28.19 10.45
C LYS A 78 -21.15 27.10 10.78
N ALA A 79 -20.39 26.66 9.78
CA ALA A 79 -19.44 25.56 9.88
C ALA A 79 -18.10 25.99 10.50
N SER A 80 -17.46 25.05 11.23
CA SER A 80 -16.09 25.22 11.69
C SER A 80 -15.08 24.79 10.61
N GLY A 81 -13.87 25.35 10.66
CA GLY A 81 -12.82 25.09 9.66
C GLY A 81 -13.03 25.84 8.34
N SER A 82 -12.08 25.69 7.42
CA SER A 82 -12.06 26.46 6.18
C SER A 82 -12.80 25.76 5.02
N ILE A 83 -13.33 26.54 4.08
CA ILE A 83 -13.95 26.01 2.84
C ILE A 83 -12.98 25.08 2.06
N PRO A 84 -11.69 25.44 1.86
CA PRO A 84 -10.74 24.58 1.18
C PRO A 84 -10.59 23.21 1.85
N GLU A 85 -10.52 23.15 3.18
CA GLU A 85 -10.41 21.89 3.92
C GLU A 85 -11.63 20.97 3.71
N ARG A 86 -12.84 21.54 3.71
CA ARG A 86 -14.05 20.78 3.40
C ARG A 86 -14.06 20.31 1.94
N ALA A 87 -13.66 21.15 0.99
CA ALA A 87 -13.54 20.75 -0.41
C ALA A 87 -12.48 19.64 -0.63
N ALA A 88 -11.33 19.75 0.04
CA ALA A 88 -10.27 18.75 0.06
C ALA A 88 -10.76 17.40 0.62
N THR A 89 -11.62 17.44 1.64
CA THR A 89 -12.24 16.25 2.24
C THR A 89 -13.13 15.52 1.24
N LEU A 90 -13.99 16.25 0.51
CA LEU A 90 -14.80 15.67 -0.57
C LEU A 90 -13.91 15.10 -1.67
N LYS A 91 -12.80 15.77 -2.00
CA LYS A 91 -11.84 15.31 -2.99
C LYS A 91 -11.12 14.03 -2.55
N MET A 92 -10.72 13.94 -1.29
CA MET A 92 -10.12 12.72 -0.74
C MET A 92 -11.09 11.54 -0.81
N LEU A 93 -12.35 11.76 -0.39
CA LEU A 93 -13.39 10.72 -0.42
C LEU A 93 -13.72 10.27 -1.85
N TRP A 94 -13.78 11.19 -2.81
CA TRP A 94 -13.95 10.86 -4.22
C TRP A 94 -12.89 9.85 -4.67
N HIS A 95 -11.63 10.12 -4.39
CA HIS A 95 -10.50 9.34 -4.88
C HIS A 95 -10.09 8.15 -3.97
N LEU A 96 -10.95 7.77 -3.02
CA LEU A 96 -10.77 6.59 -2.17
C LEU A 96 -11.68 5.45 -2.67
N TYR A 97 -11.11 4.28 -2.89
CA TYR A 97 -11.79 3.14 -3.50
C TYR A 97 -11.69 1.91 -2.62
N LEU A 98 -12.80 1.21 -2.39
CA LEU A 98 -12.72 -0.21 -2.07
C LEU A 98 -12.56 -0.97 -3.39
N THR A 99 -11.36 -1.45 -3.64
CA THR A 99 -11.02 -2.12 -4.92
C THR A 99 -11.42 -3.58 -4.93
N SER A 100 -11.36 -4.25 -3.77
CA SER A 100 -11.81 -5.62 -3.64
C SER A 100 -12.21 -5.96 -2.22
N GLU A 101 -13.13 -6.93 -2.13
CA GLU A 101 -13.58 -7.58 -0.90
C GLU A 101 -13.66 -9.10 -1.18
N ARG A 102 -12.88 -9.88 -0.45
CA ARG A 102 -12.75 -11.34 -0.61
C ARG A 102 -12.64 -12.01 0.75
N GLY A 103 -13.79 -12.39 1.32
CA GLY A 103 -13.84 -12.95 2.68
C GLY A 103 -13.31 -11.94 3.69
N GLY A 104 -12.20 -12.25 4.37
CA GLY A 104 -11.54 -11.33 5.31
C GLY A 104 -10.62 -10.28 4.68
N GLN A 105 -10.22 -10.47 3.41
CA GLN A 105 -9.29 -9.59 2.71
C GLN A 105 -10.02 -8.45 2.00
N ASN A 106 -9.71 -7.22 2.36
CA ASN A 106 -10.14 -6.03 1.63
C ASN A 106 -8.95 -5.18 1.21
N LEU A 107 -9.03 -4.58 0.02
CA LEU A 107 -8.06 -3.61 -0.44
C LEU A 107 -8.71 -2.25 -0.66
N TRP A 108 -8.28 -1.28 0.13
CA TRP A 108 -8.55 0.12 -0.13
C TRP A 108 -7.45 0.72 -0.99
N VAL A 109 -7.81 1.57 -1.94
CA VAL A 109 -6.86 2.33 -2.75
C VAL A 109 -7.18 3.81 -2.69
N TYR A 110 -6.21 4.63 -2.28
CA TYR A 110 -6.28 6.08 -2.43
C TYR A 110 -5.49 6.51 -3.66
N SER A 111 -6.20 7.06 -4.64
CA SER A 111 -5.67 7.37 -5.97
C SER A 111 -5.95 8.83 -6.33
N PRO A 112 -5.24 9.79 -5.73
CA PRO A 112 -5.46 11.22 -5.99
C PRO A 112 -5.19 11.57 -7.45
N PRO A 113 -5.55 12.79 -7.89
CA PRO A 113 -5.21 13.25 -9.22
C PRO A 113 -3.70 13.26 -9.46
N VAL A 114 -3.25 12.77 -10.62
CA VAL A 114 -1.83 12.72 -11.02
C VAL A 114 -1.15 14.10 -11.00
N ALA A 115 -1.94 15.16 -11.20
CA ALA A 115 -1.49 16.54 -11.16
C ALA A 115 -1.08 17.01 -9.75
N TYR A 116 -1.50 16.31 -8.69
CA TYR A 116 -1.14 16.67 -7.33
C TYR A 116 0.29 16.22 -7.06
N LYS A 117 1.10 17.12 -6.53
CA LYS A 117 2.49 16.92 -6.09
C LYS A 117 2.64 17.01 -4.58
N GLN A 118 1.56 17.35 -3.88
CA GLN A 118 1.44 17.41 -2.43
C GLN A 118 0.17 16.67 -2.00
N TRP A 119 0.02 16.47 -0.69
CA TRP A 119 -1.21 15.88 -0.14
C TRP A 119 -2.42 16.77 -0.42
N VAL A 120 -3.60 16.15 -0.57
CA VAL A 120 -4.83 16.83 -1.03
C VAL A 120 -5.19 18.09 -0.23
N TYR A 121 -4.90 18.13 1.07
CA TYR A 121 -5.16 19.29 1.92
C TYR A 121 -4.15 20.42 1.74
N ASP A 122 -2.94 20.10 1.27
CA ASP A 122 -1.90 21.08 0.94
C ASP A 122 -2.11 21.57 -0.50
N GLU A 123 -2.64 20.72 -1.38
CA GLU A 123 -3.05 21.09 -2.73
C GLU A 123 -4.23 22.05 -2.73
N ILE A 124 -5.26 21.74 -1.93
CA ILE A 124 -6.50 22.50 -1.83
C ILE A 124 -6.42 23.44 -0.62
N ALA A 125 -5.65 24.51 -0.76
CA ALA A 125 -5.42 25.51 0.27
C ALA A 125 -5.27 26.92 -0.35
N GLY A 126 -5.30 27.95 0.50
CA GLY A 126 -5.13 29.34 0.09
C GLY A 126 -6.36 29.96 -0.57
N GLU A 127 -6.13 30.91 -1.47
CA GLU A 127 -7.18 31.67 -2.15
C GLU A 127 -7.95 30.82 -3.17
N ARG A 128 -9.23 31.14 -3.36
CA ARG A 128 -10.14 30.40 -4.27
C ARG A 128 -9.59 30.24 -5.68
N SER A 129 -9.01 31.31 -6.23
CA SER A 129 -8.40 31.30 -7.57
C SER A 129 -7.24 30.29 -7.70
N THR A 130 -6.63 29.88 -6.59
CA THR A 130 -5.53 28.90 -6.55
C THR A 130 -6.04 27.47 -6.47
N TYR A 131 -6.99 27.16 -5.58
CA TYR A 131 -7.39 25.77 -5.34
C TYR A 131 -8.58 25.30 -6.19
N GLU A 132 -9.45 26.20 -6.68
CA GLU A 132 -10.61 25.81 -7.50
C GLU A 132 -10.22 25.04 -8.77
N PRO A 133 -9.21 25.47 -9.56
CA PRO A 133 -8.77 24.71 -10.73
C PRO A 133 -8.19 23.32 -10.39
N LYS A 134 -7.70 23.13 -9.16
CA LYS A 134 -7.18 21.84 -8.70
C LYS A 134 -8.30 20.87 -8.34
N LEU A 135 -9.45 21.36 -7.87
CA LEU A 135 -10.63 20.54 -7.59
C LEU A 135 -11.21 19.90 -8.86
N GLU A 136 -11.01 20.52 -10.03
CA GLU A 136 -11.39 19.98 -11.34
C GLU A 136 -10.54 18.79 -11.80
N LYS A 137 -9.32 18.61 -11.26
CA LYS A 137 -8.40 17.56 -11.73
C LYS A 137 -8.95 16.19 -11.39
N THR A 138 -9.19 15.34 -12.38
CA THR A 138 -9.82 14.02 -12.19
C THR A 138 -8.96 12.84 -12.62
N SER A 139 -7.98 13.04 -13.49
CA SER A 139 -7.06 12.00 -13.94
C SER A 139 -6.26 11.44 -12.77
N GLU A 140 -6.51 10.19 -12.42
CA GLU A 140 -5.99 9.54 -11.22
C GLU A 140 -4.58 8.97 -11.45
N VAL A 141 -3.79 8.85 -10.38
CA VAL A 141 -2.47 8.20 -10.40
C VAL A 141 -2.57 6.72 -10.78
N TYR A 142 -3.51 6.00 -10.18
CA TYR A 142 -3.77 4.59 -10.49
C TYR A 142 -5.05 4.49 -11.32
N THR A 143 -4.94 3.89 -12.50
CA THR A 143 -6.10 3.51 -13.33
C THR A 143 -6.93 2.41 -12.68
N GLU A 144 -8.16 2.21 -13.14
CA GLU A 144 -8.99 1.09 -12.68
C GLU A 144 -8.31 -0.27 -12.94
N HIS A 145 -7.62 -0.41 -14.08
CA HIS A 145 -6.87 -1.62 -14.41
C HIS A 145 -5.73 -1.88 -13.42
N GLU A 146 -4.95 -0.85 -13.10
CA GLU A 146 -3.86 -0.94 -12.11
C GLU A 146 -4.37 -1.28 -10.71
N ARG A 147 -5.52 -0.74 -10.30
CA ARG A 147 -6.16 -1.14 -9.04
C ARG A 147 -6.54 -2.63 -9.04
N ARG A 148 -7.05 -3.16 -10.16
CA ARG A 148 -7.31 -4.61 -10.29
C ARG A 148 -6.01 -5.44 -10.21
N ILE A 149 -4.90 -4.94 -10.76
CA ILE A 149 -3.58 -5.54 -10.60
C ILE A 149 -3.19 -5.59 -9.13
N MET A 150 -3.30 -4.48 -8.39
CA MET A 150 -2.99 -4.42 -6.95
C MET A 150 -3.81 -5.45 -6.17
N SER A 151 -5.13 -5.52 -6.43
CA SER A 151 -5.98 -6.52 -5.78
C SER A 151 -5.58 -7.95 -6.13
N THR A 152 -5.18 -8.20 -7.37
CA THR A 152 -4.75 -9.53 -7.79
C THR A 152 -3.47 -9.90 -7.07
N ALA A 153 -2.47 -9.03 -7.10
CA ALA A 153 -1.19 -9.21 -6.42
C ALA A 153 -1.38 -9.46 -4.91
N LEU A 154 -2.23 -8.69 -4.23
CA LEU A 154 -2.52 -8.89 -2.81
C LEU A 154 -3.14 -10.27 -2.51
N ALA A 155 -4.08 -10.73 -3.34
CA ALA A 155 -4.66 -12.07 -3.20
C ALA A 155 -3.60 -13.16 -3.40
N GLN A 156 -2.66 -12.96 -4.32
CA GLN A 156 -1.55 -13.87 -4.54
C GLN A 156 -0.54 -13.83 -3.37
N ALA A 157 -0.24 -12.64 -2.83
CA ALA A 157 0.62 -12.48 -1.66
C ALA A 157 0.05 -13.18 -0.42
N LEU A 158 -1.26 -13.07 -0.17
CA LEU A 158 -1.91 -13.82 0.90
C LEU A 158 -1.75 -15.32 0.72
N ARG A 159 -2.01 -15.83 -0.49
CA ARG A 159 -1.87 -17.25 -0.78
C ARG A 159 -0.43 -17.73 -0.60
N SER A 160 0.55 -16.99 -1.10
CA SER A 160 1.98 -17.32 -0.97
C SER A 160 2.44 -17.26 0.49
N ALA A 161 2.00 -16.26 1.26
CA ALA A 161 2.30 -16.17 2.69
C ALA A 161 1.67 -17.35 3.47
N ASN A 162 0.41 -17.72 3.19
CA ASN A 162 -0.21 -18.91 3.78
C ASN A 162 0.49 -20.22 3.37
N ASN A 163 0.96 -20.31 2.13
CA ASN A 163 1.77 -21.45 1.68
C ASN A 163 3.08 -21.54 2.48
N ALA A 164 3.75 -20.40 2.71
CA ALA A 164 4.92 -20.32 3.55
C ALA A 164 4.63 -20.74 4.99
N VAL A 165 3.54 -20.26 5.60
CA VAL A 165 3.09 -20.68 6.94
C VAL A 165 2.89 -22.20 7.00
N SER A 166 2.20 -22.78 6.02
CA SER A 166 1.95 -24.22 5.98
C SER A 166 3.24 -25.03 5.86
N LYS A 167 4.13 -24.66 4.92
CA LYS A 167 5.38 -25.39 4.68
C LYS A 167 6.38 -25.24 5.82
N LEU A 168 6.48 -24.06 6.41
CA LEU A 168 7.37 -23.82 7.57
C LEU A 168 6.85 -24.47 8.85
N GLY A 169 5.54 -24.63 9.02
CA GLY A 169 4.93 -25.34 10.14
C GLY A 169 5.23 -26.84 10.17
N SER A 170 5.62 -27.42 9.03
CA SER A 170 6.03 -28.83 8.92
C SER A 170 7.15 -28.95 7.88
N ALA A 171 8.25 -28.24 8.14
CA ALA A 171 9.36 -28.11 7.19
C ALA A 171 10.02 -29.46 6.90
N ASN A 172 9.79 -29.97 5.69
CA ASN A 172 10.48 -31.13 5.12
C ASN A 172 11.83 -30.72 4.48
N THR A 173 12.59 -31.69 3.98
CA THR A 173 13.90 -31.45 3.33
C THR A 173 13.83 -30.40 2.22
N ALA A 174 12.86 -30.50 1.31
CA ALA A 174 12.71 -29.52 0.23
C ALA A 174 12.46 -28.08 0.74
N THR A 175 11.69 -27.92 1.82
CA THR A 175 11.47 -26.61 2.45
C THR A 175 12.76 -26.10 3.10
N LEU A 176 13.48 -26.98 3.79
CA LEU A 176 14.75 -26.67 4.44
C LEU A 176 15.86 -26.28 3.44
N ASP A 177 15.84 -26.86 2.24
CA ASP A 177 16.77 -26.51 1.14
C ASP A 177 16.49 -25.09 0.61
N ILE A 178 15.22 -24.70 0.50
CA ILE A 178 14.84 -23.34 0.10
C ILE A 178 15.23 -22.35 1.20
N VAL A 179 15.02 -22.69 2.48
CA VAL A 179 15.48 -21.85 3.60
C VAL A 179 17.00 -21.66 3.56
N ARG A 180 17.77 -22.73 3.35
CA ARG A 180 19.23 -22.61 3.23
C ARG A 180 19.62 -21.73 2.06
N ARG A 181 18.99 -21.90 0.90
CA ARG A 181 19.29 -21.12 -0.30
C ARG A 181 19.20 -19.62 -0.10
N TRP A 182 18.19 -19.14 0.62
CA TRP A 182 17.93 -17.71 0.78
C TRP A 182 18.52 -17.09 2.04
N PHE A 183 18.89 -17.91 3.03
CA PHE A 183 19.31 -17.40 4.33
C PHE A 183 20.61 -17.96 4.88
N ALA A 184 21.07 -19.13 4.43
CA ALA A 184 22.26 -19.78 5.00
C ALA A 184 23.53 -19.43 4.22
N ASP A 185 24.54 -18.94 4.95
CA ASP A 185 25.91 -18.83 4.49
C ASP A 185 26.75 -20.07 4.91
N GLU A 186 28.04 -20.06 4.59
CA GLU A 186 28.98 -21.16 4.85
C GLU A 186 29.16 -21.47 6.35
N ASN A 187 28.86 -20.50 7.23
CA ASN A 187 28.98 -20.65 8.68
C ASN A 187 27.66 -21.02 9.35
N THR A 188 26.58 -21.16 8.57
CA THR A 188 25.25 -21.38 9.11
C THR A 188 25.08 -22.83 9.56
N THR A 189 24.83 -23.00 10.86
CA THR A 189 24.56 -24.30 11.49
C THR A 189 23.12 -24.74 11.28
N ASP A 190 22.86 -26.04 11.41
CA ASP A 190 21.48 -26.59 11.40
C ASP A 190 20.60 -26.00 12.51
N ALA A 191 21.20 -25.66 13.66
CA ALA A 191 20.49 -25.00 14.75
C ALA A 191 20.03 -23.59 14.34
N GLN A 192 20.86 -22.82 13.63
CA GLN A 192 20.49 -21.53 13.07
C GLN A 192 19.41 -21.67 11.99
N VAL A 193 19.48 -22.70 11.13
CA VAL A 193 18.40 -22.95 10.16
C VAL A 193 17.07 -23.25 10.85
N LYS A 194 17.05 -24.07 11.91
CA LYS A 194 15.84 -24.31 12.71
C LYS A 194 15.30 -23.02 13.34
N THR A 195 16.18 -22.11 13.78
CA THR A 195 15.80 -20.79 14.28
C THR A 195 15.21 -19.90 13.17
N ALA A 196 15.81 -19.91 11.97
CA ALA A 196 15.27 -19.21 10.81
C ALA A 196 13.87 -19.72 10.46
N VAL A 197 13.63 -21.04 10.41
CA VAL A 197 12.30 -21.61 10.16
C VAL A 197 11.26 -21.07 11.14
N ARG A 198 11.56 -21.04 12.45
CA ARG A 198 10.65 -20.50 13.47
C ARG A 198 10.39 -19.00 13.29
N LYS A 199 11.44 -18.22 13.00
CA LYS A 199 11.33 -16.78 12.76
C LYS A 199 10.48 -16.49 11.52
N LEU A 200 10.76 -17.17 10.41
CA LEU A 200 10.00 -17.07 9.16
C LEU A 200 8.54 -17.47 9.38
N LEU A 201 8.26 -18.59 10.07
CA LEU A 201 6.90 -19.02 10.36
C LEU A 201 6.12 -17.96 11.14
N SER A 202 6.73 -17.39 12.19
CA SER A 202 6.11 -16.32 12.98
C SER A 202 5.87 -15.06 12.15
N GLY A 203 6.85 -14.65 11.33
CA GLY A 203 6.73 -13.47 10.48
C GLY A 203 5.69 -13.64 9.37
N PHE A 204 5.68 -14.78 8.67
CA PHE A 204 4.68 -15.05 7.62
C PHE A 204 3.26 -15.16 8.17
N LYS A 205 3.06 -15.61 9.42
CA LYS A 205 1.74 -15.52 10.08
C LYS A 205 1.28 -14.06 10.21
N LYS A 206 2.17 -13.14 10.58
CA LYS A 206 1.86 -11.71 10.68
C LYS A 206 1.60 -11.09 9.31
N ILE A 207 2.44 -11.39 8.31
CA ILE A 207 2.27 -10.91 6.93
C ILE A 207 0.93 -11.40 6.37
N ALA A 208 0.62 -12.70 6.52
CA ALA A 208 -0.66 -13.26 6.10
C ALA A 208 -1.84 -12.60 6.82
N ALA A 209 -1.72 -12.29 8.10
CA ALA A 209 -2.77 -11.58 8.84
C ALA A 209 -3.04 -10.17 8.30
N VAL A 210 -2.01 -9.41 7.93
CA VAL A 210 -2.19 -8.09 7.30
C VAL A 210 -2.77 -8.22 5.90
N CYS A 211 -2.26 -9.15 5.09
CA CYS A 211 -2.82 -9.44 3.77
C CYS A 211 -4.28 -9.88 3.84
N ASN A 212 -4.70 -10.54 4.92
CA ASN A 212 -6.08 -10.97 5.16
C ASN A 212 -6.87 -10.01 6.06
N SER A 213 -6.46 -8.75 6.13
CA SER A 213 -7.16 -7.74 6.91
C SER A 213 -8.18 -6.96 6.08
N ASN A 214 -9.11 -6.32 6.78
CA ASN A 214 -10.08 -5.39 6.23
C ASN A 214 -9.61 -3.92 6.25
N HIS A 215 -8.34 -3.68 6.59
CA HIS A 215 -7.80 -2.35 6.90
C HIS A 215 -6.52 -2.00 6.12
N LEU A 216 -6.11 -2.84 5.16
CA LEU A 216 -4.96 -2.53 4.30
C LEU A 216 -5.33 -1.47 3.26
N VAL A 217 -4.49 -0.45 3.16
CA VAL A 217 -4.61 0.64 2.19
C VAL A 217 -3.38 0.65 1.29
N PHE A 218 -3.59 0.69 -0.02
CA PHE A 218 -2.56 1.13 -0.97
C PHE A 218 -2.81 2.59 -1.29
N SER A 219 -1.80 3.43 -1.16
CA SER A 219 -1.94 4.87 -1.35
C SER A 219 -0.87 5.40 -2.29
N ASP A 220 -1.19 6.43 -3.06
CA ASP A 220 -0.16 7.32 -3.60
C ASP A 220 0.52 8.06 -2.44
N GLU A 221 1.80 8.34 -2.59
CA GLU A 221 2.52 9.37 -1.82
C GLU A 221 2.95 10.45 -2.83
N PRO A 222 2.25 11.58 -2.89
CA PRO A 222 2.42 12.54 -3.98
C PRO A 222 3.76 13.30 -3.93
N ILE A 223 4.38 13.43 -2.76
CA ILE A 223 5.65 14.14 -2.57
C ILE A 223 6.79 13.28 -3.13
N ASP A 224 6.85 12.01 -2.75
CA ASP A 224 7.81 11.01 -3.20
C ASP A 224 7.64 10.69 -4.68
N ARG A 225 6.39 10.45 -5.14
CA ARG A 225 6.11 10.24 -6.57
C ARG A 225 6.62 11.40 -7.42
N SER A 226 6.40 12.63 -6.97
CA SER A 226 6.84 13.83 -7.71
C SER A 226 8.31 14.19 -7.49
N GLY A 227 8.91 13.71 -6.40
CA GLY A 227 10.32 13.87 -6.04
C GLY A 227 11.28 12.85 -6.69
N GLY A 228 10.75 11.84 -7.38
CA GLY A 228 11.52 10.87 -8.15
C GLY A 228 11.37 9.40 -7.74
N GLY A 229 10.63 9.11 -6.68
CA GLY A 229 10.36 7.75 -6.19
C GLY A 229 9.46 6.92 -7.12
N TRP A 230 8.82 7.54 -8.12
CA TRP A 230 7.95 6.84 -9.07
C TRP A 230 8.65 5.73 -9.89
N LYS A 231 9.98 5.73 -9.93
CA LYS A 231 10.80 4.68 -10.57
C LYS A 231 10.93 3.42 -9.72
N ASP A 232 10.58 3.48 -8.43
CA ASP A 232 10.74 2.41 -7.47
C ASP A 232 9.49 1.51 -7.44
N TYR A 233 9.53 0.44 -6.64
CA TYR A 233 8.45 -0.55 -6.56
C TYR A 233 7.38 -0.15 -5.55
N ALA A 234 7.76 -0.01 -4.29
CA ALA A 234 6.89 0.47 -3.22
C ALA A 234 7.74 0.94 -2.04
N PHE A 235 7.08 1.43 -1.00
CA PHE A 235 7.65 1.52 0.33
C PHE A 235 6.55 1.46 1.39
N VAL A 236 6.94 1.30 2.65
CA VAL A 236 6.12 1.53 3.84
C VAL A 236 6.76 2.60 4.71
N ASP A 237 5.93 3.45 5.32
CA ASP A 237 6.38 4.37 6.34
C ASP A 237 6.18 3.72 7.73
N PRO A 238 7.24 3.50 8.54
CA PRO A 238 7.12 2.88 9.87
C PRO A 238 6.24 3.70 10.84
N THR A 239 6.11 5.00 10.59
CA THR A 239 5.36 5.94 11.41
C THR A 239 3.89 6.08 10.96
N GLU A 240 3.45 5.28 9.98
CA GLU A 240 2.03 5.12 9.67
C GLU A 240 1.26 4.46 10.83
N THR A 241 0.09 5.03 11.14
CA THR A 241 -0.83 4.49 12.16
C THR A 241 -1.83 3.50 11.57
N LEU A 242 -2.02 3.53 10.25
CA LEU A 242 -2.79 2.55 9.50
C LEU A 242 -1.84 1.56 8.82
N ASN A 243 -2.38 0.46 8.27
CA ASN A 243 -1.59 -0.42 7.41
C ASN A 243 -1.61 0.16 6.00
N VAL A 244 -0.56 0.90 5.66
CA VAL A 244 -0.43 1.57 4.35
C VAL A 244 0.82 1.05 3.65
N VAL A 245 0.65 0.66 2.40
CA VAL A 245 1.75 0.44 1.44
C VAL A 245 1.62 1.54 0.39
N TYR A 246 2.74 2.04 -0.12
CA TYR A 246 2.80 3.05 -1.15
C TYR A 246 3.32 2.47 -2.47
N PRO A 247 2.50 1.80 -3.30
CA PRO A 247 2.96 1.27 -4.59
C PRO A 247 3.35 2.39 -5.54
N GLN A 248 4.51 2.22 -6.18
CA GLN A 248 5.11 3.17 -7.11
C GLN A 248 5.06 2.63 -8.55
N GLY A 249 5.60 3.40 -9.50
CA GLY A 249 5.46 3.11 -10.93
C GLY A 249 6.09 1.79 -11.39
N ALA A 250 7.17 1.30 -10.78
CA ALA A 250 7.75 0.01 -11.17
C ALA A 250 6.87 -1.17 -10.78
N PHE A 251 6.17 -1.09 -9.65
CA PHE A 251 5.19 -2.11 -9.23
C PHE A 251 4.08 -2.26 -10.28
N LEU A 252 3.55 -1.14 -10.78
CA LEU A 252 2.47 -1.15 -11.78
C LEU A 252 2.97 -1.73 -13.12
N LYS A 253 4.17 -1.33 -13.55
CA LYS A 253 4.81 -1.84 -14.77
C LYS A 253 5.10 -3.34 -14.70
N ALA A 254 5.49 -3.85 -13.53
CA ALA A 254 5.86 -5.25 -13.36
C ALA A 254 4.71 -6.20 -13.72
N ALA A 255 3.51 -5.98 -13.18
CA ALA A 255 2.36 -6.81 -13.53
C ALA A 255 1.69 -6.38 -14.84
N GLY A 256 1.59 -5.09 -15.13
CA GLY A 256 0.85 -4.58 -16.31
C GLY A 256 1.56 -4.86 -17.64
N SER A 257 2.87 -4.62 -17.72
CA SER A 257 3.61 -4.68 -18.99
C SER A 257 4.41 -5.97 -19.18
N THR A 258 4.86 -6.62 -18.10
CA THR A 258 5.74 -7.80 -18.21
C THR A 258 5.04 -9.13 -17.89
N GLY A 259 3.82 -9.09 -17.36
CA GLY A 259 3.09 -10.29 -16.90
C GLY A 259 3.69 -10.95 -15.65
N ARG A 260 4.73 -10.34 -15.04
CA ARG A 260 5.44 -10.88 -13.87
C ARG A 260 4.76 -10.47 -12.57
N VAL A 261 3.51 -10.90 -12.38
CA VAL A 261 2.75 -10.63 -11.14
C VAL A 261 3.48 -11.10 -9.87
N TRP A 262 4.39 -12.08 -9.99
CA TRP A 262 5.22 -12.54 -8.88
C TRP A 262 6.10 -11.42 -8.32
N ILE A 263 6.55 -10.44 -9.12
CA ILE A 263 7.31 -9.29 -8.62
C ILE A 263 6.43 -8.43 -7.72
N CYS A 264 5.17 -8.17 -8.12
CA CYS A 264 4.24 -7.46 -7.23
C CYS A 264 3.96 -8.22 -5.93
N VAL A 265 3.92 -9.55 -5.97
CA VAL A 265 3.78 -10.40 -4.77
C VAL A 265 5.00 -10.29 -3.87
N GLU A 266 6.19 -10.41 -4.47
CA GLU A 266 7.48 -10.24 -3.81
C GLU A 266 7.54 -8.88 -3.11
N THR A 267 7.24 -7.78 -3.83
CA THR A 267 7.20 -6.42 -3.28
C THR A 267 6.23 -6.31 -2.10
N ILE A 268 5.00 -6.82 -2.21
CA ILE A 268 4.04 -6.76 -1.09
C ILE A 268 4.59 -7.49 0.14
N VAL A 269 5.26 -8.63 -0.04
CA VAL A 269 5.84 -9.38 1.08
C VAL A 269 7.04 -8.64 1.67
N HIS A 270 7.91 -8.06 0.84
CA HIS A 270 9.03 -7.20 1.23
C HIS A 270 8.54 -6.03 2.10
N GLU A 271 7.55 -5.28 1.61
CA GLU A 271 7.02 -4.13 2.32
C GLU A 271 6.36 -4.49 3.64
N LEU A 272 5.58 -5.57 3.64
CA LEU A 272 4.94 -6.03 4.87
C LEU A 272 5.94 -6.62 5.85
N SER A 273 7.08 -7.19 5.42
CA SER A 273 8.10 -7.64 6.35
C SER A 273 8.75 -6.48 7.09
N HIS A 274 8.95 -5.32 6.46
CA HIS A 274 9.35 -4.10 7.18
C HIS A 274 8.31 -3.74 8.24
N ARG A 275 7.04 -3.74 7.84
CA ARG A 275 5.94 -3.28 8.70
C ARG A 275 5.71 -4.15 9.93
N VAL A 276 5.69 -5.48 9.80
CA VAL A 276 5.25 -6.38 10.88
C VAL A 276 6.33 -7.29 11.44
N VAL A 277 7.48 -7.37 10.78
CA VAL A 277 8.64 -8.16 11.20
C VAL A 277 9.86 -7.28 11.48
N HIS A 278 9.84 -6.01 11.04
CA HIS A 278 10.96 -5.08 11.17
C HIS A 278 12.22 -5.59 10.48
N THR A 279 12.05 -6.06 9.24
CA THR A 279 13.19 -6.25 8.34
C THR A 279 13.80 -4.91 7.94
N ASP A 280 14.96 -4.99 7.32
CA ASP A 280 15.78 -3.89 6.81
C ASP A 280 16.15 -4.15 5.35
N ASP A 281 16.59 -3.11 4.65
CA ASP A 281 17.19 -3.25 3.32
C ASP A 281 18.70 -3.33 3.41
N PHE A 282 19.21 -4.53 3.68
CA PHE A 282 20.65 -4.79 3.68
C PHE A 282 21.19 -5.01 2.27
N ALA A 283 20.41 -5.57 1.36
CA ALA A 283 20.79 -5.82 -0.03
C ALA A 283 19.54 -5.89 -0.93
N TYR A 284 19.70 -5.49 -2.20
CA TYR A 284 18.64 -5.56 -3.21
C TYR A 284 18.98 -6.59 -4.30
N ASP A 285 17.96 -7.07 -5.01
CA ASP A 285 18.09 -8.07 -6.07
C ASP A 285 19.08 -7.71 -7.20
N ASN A 286 19.27 -6.42 -7.47
CA ASN A 286 20.18 -5.91 -8.48
C ASN A 286 21.67 -5.94 -8.05
N SER A 287 21.92 -6.05 -6.73
CA SER A 287 23.25 -6.15 -6.14
C SER A 287 23.57 -7.56 -5.64
N GLY A 288 22.63 -8.50 -5.83
CA GLY A 288 22.73 -9.89 -5.42
C GLY A 288 22.21 -10.14 -4.00
N LEU A 289 21.58 -11.28 -3.81
CA LEU A 289 20.96 -11.70 -2.54
C LEU A 289 21.53 -13.02 -2.01
N GLY A 290 22.49 -13.63 -2.72
CA GLY A 290 23.11 -14.89 -2.33
C GLY A 290 23.85 -14.75 -0.99
N PRO A 291 23.45 -15.52 0.06
CA PRO A 291 24.13 -15.42 1.34
C PRO A 291 25.58 -15.91 1.25
N SER A 292 26.47 -15.21 1.94
CA SER A 292 27.89 -15.57 2.07
C SER A 292 28.49 -14.96 3.32
N LYS A 293 29.45 -15.66 3.94
CA LYS A 293 30.09 -15.29 5.20
C LYS A 293 30.82 -13.94 5.16
N ASP A 294 31.27 -13.54 3.96
CA ASP A 294 32.06 -12.32 3.73
C ASP A 294 31.25 -11.20 3.05
N ALA A 295 29.92 -11.33 2.96
CA ALA A 295 29.03 -10.28 2.45
C ALA A 295 27.65 -10.34 3.13
N VAL A 296 26.60 -10.78 2.43
CA VAL A 296 25.27 -10.98 3.01
C VAL A 296 25.27 -12.24 3.89
N THR A 297 25.73 -12.12 5.13
CA THR A 297 25.72 -13.24 6.09
C THR A 297 24.29 -13.69 6.45
N PHE A 298 24.17 -14.83 7.14
CA PHE A 298 22.90 -15.31 7.70
C PHE A 298 22.16 -14.24 8.52
N SER A 299 22.89 -13.48 9.34
CA SER A 299 22.27 -12.45 10.19
C SER A 299 21.73 -11.27 9.38
N HIS A 300 22.34 -10.94 8.23
CA HIS A 300 21.81 -9.97 7.29
C HIS A 300 20.62 -10.55 6.55
N ALA A 301 20.76 -11.71 5.90
CA ALA A 301 19.73 -12.31 5.05
C ALA A 301 18.41 -12.52 5.81
N ILE A 302 18.44 -13.04 7.05
CA ILE A 302 17.22 -13.28 7.83
C ILE A 302 16.54 -11.98 8.32
N ARG A 303 17.22 -10.84 8.22
CA ARG A 303 16.70 -9.51 8.49
C ARG A 303 16.45 -8.69 7.22
N ASN A 304 16.81 -9.20 6.03
CA ASN A 304 16.70 -8.47 4.77
C ASN A 304 15.31 -8.63 4.15
N ALA A 305 14.63 -7.54 3.79
CA ALA A 305 13.27 -7.59 3.25
C ALA A 305 13.18 -8.32 1.90
N ASP A 306 14.09 -8.03 0.97
CA ASP A 306 14.19 -8.71 -0.32
C ASP A 306 14.35 -10.23 -0.16
N SER A 307 15.17 -10.67 0.80
CA SER A 307 15.36 -12.10 1.07
C SER A 307 14.05 -12.78 1.51
N TRP A 308 13.19 -12.07 2.25
CA TRP A 308 11.85 -12.57 2.63
C TRP A 308 10.88 -12.61 1.45
N GLY A 309 10.85 -11.55 0.63
CA GLY A 309 10.05 -11.46 -0.59
C GLY A 309 10.37 -12.60 -1.55
N TYR A 310 11.64 -12.72 -1.92
CA TYR A 310 12.13 -13.74 -2.84
C TYR A 310 11.96 -15.16 -2.31
N PHE A 311 12.23 -15.40 -1.02
CA PHE A 311 11.96 -16.68 -0.38
C PHE A 311 10.47 -17.06 -0.51
N CYS A 312 9.55 -16.12 -0.29
CA CYS A 312 8.11 -16.38 -0.37
C CYS A 312 7.67 -16.80 -1.78
N VAL A 313 8.10 -16.07 -2.81
CA VAL A 313 7.73 -16.39 -4.20
C VAL A 313 8.43 -17.64 -4.73
N ASP A 314 9.66 -17.91 -4.29
CA ASP A 314 10.36 -19.16 -4.62
C ASP A 314 9.68 -20.36 -3.97
N LEU A 315 9.35 -20.24 -2.68
CA LEU A 315 8.66 -21.30 -1.94
C LEU A 315 7.26 -21.58 -2.49
N ALA A 316 6.57 -20.55 -3.01
CA ALA A 316 5.29 -20.68 -3.70
C ALA A 316 5.40 -21.23 -5.14
N GLY A 317 6.62 -21.43 -5.66
CA GLY A 317 6.86 -21.93 -7.02
C GLY A 317 6.63 -20.91 -8.12
N MET A 318 6.59 -19.61 -7.79
CA MET A 318 6.35 -18.53 -8.74
C MET A 318 7.65 -18.05 -9.41
N LEU A 319 8.81 -18.31 -8.79
CA LEU A 319 10.11 -17.85 -9.26
C LEU A 319 10.74 -18.88 -10.22
N ALA A 320 10.95 -18.47 -11.47
CA ALA A 320 11.64 -19.29 -12.46
C ALA A 320 13.11 -19.49 -12.09
N LYS A 321 13.71 -20.61 -12.54
CA LYS A 321 15.13 -20.91 -12.27
C LYS A 321 16.07 -19.83 -12.79
N THR A 322 15.77 -19.22 -13.94
CA THR A 322 16.56 -18.15 -14.55
C THR A 322 16.56 -16.89 -13.69
N ASP A 323 15.38 -16.46 -13.21
CA ASP A 323 15.27 -15.29 -12.32
C ASP A 323 15.94 -15.58 -10.96
N ARG A 324 15.74 -16.78 -10.41
CA ARG A 324 16.41 -17.22 -9.18
C ARG A 324 17.93 -17.15 -9.28
N ASN A 325 18.50 -17.68 -10.37
CA ASN A 325 19.95 -17.66 -10.57
C ASN A 325 20.50 -16.25 -10.78
N ARG A 326 19.72 -15.35 -11.40
CA ARG A 326 20.10 -13.95 -11.59
C ARG A 326 20.29 -13.23 -10.25
N VAL A 327 19.40 -13.47 -9.29
CA VAL A 327 19.40 -12.74 -8.01
C VAL A 327 20.25 -13.42 -6.94
N LEU A 328 20.46 -14.74 -7.00
CA LEU A 328 21.33 -15.49 -6.08
C LEU A 328 22.81 -15.42 -6.51
N THR A 329 23.27 -14.25 -6.92
CA THR A 329 24.70 -13.94 -7.02
C THR A 329 25.22 -13.48 -5.67
N ARG A 330 26.55 -13.42 -5.49
CA ARG A 330 27.16 -12.91 -4.26
C ARG A 330 26.63 -11.50 -3.98
N GLY A 331 25.88 -11.35 -2.89
CA GLY A 331 25.25 -10.08 -2.57
C GLY A 331 26.22 -9.01 -2.11
N GLN A 332 25.84 -7.75 -2.32
CA GLN A 332 26.55 -6.58 -1.81
C GLN A 332 25.67 -5.85 -0.80
N LEU A 333 26.24 -5.58 0.38
CA LEU A 333 25.57 -4.82 1.43
C LEU A 333 25.48 -3.34 1.04
N LEU A 334 24.32 -2.75 1.27
CA LEU A 334 24.03 -1.33 1.03
C LEU A 334 24.25 -0.48 2.28
N LYS A 335 24.22 -1.12 3.45
CA LYS A 335 24.47 -0.51 4.75
C LYS A 335 25.19 -1.49 5.67
N ALA A 336 25.99 -0.94 6.60
CA ALA A 336 26.57 -1.70 7.70
C ALA A 336 25.47 -2.15 8.69
N ALA A 337 25.79 -3.18 9.48
CA ALA A 337 24.85 -3.92 10.33
C ALA A 337 24.25 -3.13 11.49
#